data_AF-A0A7S3GNE2-F1
#
_entry.id   AF-A0A7S3GNE2-F1
#
_cell.length_a   1.000
_cell.length_b   1.000
_cell.length_c   1.000
_cell.angle_alpha   90.00
_cell.angle_beta   90.00
_cell.angle_gamma   90.00
#
_symmetry.space_group_name_H-M   'P 1'
#
loop_
_entity.id
_entity.type
_entity.pdbx_description
1 polymer ?
#
loop_
_entity_poly.entity_id
_entity_poly.type
_entity_poly.pdbx_seq_one_letter_code
_entity_poly.pdbx_strand_id
1 'polypeptide(L)'
;NVRSTDPFDFKEVPRTGKHSFLRPETTESLFYLYRLTGDEKYRQWGEQIFRAILKHAKVDGGFSSVEDVNQIPTVKVDELQSFVMAETFKYLFLLFSPVEKLDLGSF
;
A
#
# COMPACT_ATOMS: atom_id res chain seq x y z
N ASN A 1 -29.58 11.86 -20.13
CA ASN A 1 -29.57 12.36 -18.73
C ASN A 1 -30.49 11.52 -17.87
N VAL A 2 -29.97 10.43 -17.29
CA VAL A 2 -30.60 9.72 -16.18
C VAL A 2 -29.48 9.52 -15.15
N ARG A 3 -29.57 10.23 -14.02
CA ARG A 3 -28.65 10.04 -12.90
C ARG A 3 -29.07 8.75 -12.18
N SER A 4 -28.12 7.82 -12.05
CA SER A 4 -28.28 6.60 -11.25
C SER A 4 -28.51 6.98 -9.79
N THR A 5 -29.52 6.40 -9.16
CA THR A 5 -29.88 6.63 -7.75
C THR A 5 -29.29 5.58 -6.82
N ASP A 6 -28.28 4.83 -7.28
CA ASP A 6 -27.71 3.72 -6.53
C ASP A 6 -26.61 4.23 -5.59
N PRO A 7 -26.71 4.05 -4.25
CA PRO A 7 -25.70 4.51 -3.29
C PRO A 7 -24.32 3.85 -3.46
N PHE A 8 -24.19 2.87 -4.37
CA PHE A 8 -22.95 2.19 -4.73
C PHE A 8 -22.71 2.19 -6.25
N ASP A 9 -22.88 3.32 -6.92
CA ASP A 9 -22.54 3.45 -8.35
C ASP A 9 -21.01 3.50 -8.57
N PHE A 10 -20.40 2.33 -8.79
CA PHE A 10 -18.97 2.17 -9.09
C PHE A 10 -18.55 2.65 -10.50
N LYS A 11 -19.43 3.30 -11.28
CA LYS A 11 -19.14 3.70 -12.67
C LYS A 11 -18.07 4.77 -12.84
N GLU A 12 -17.71 5.50 -11.78
CA GLU A 12 -16.71 6.57 -11.85
C GLU A 12 -15.35 6.22 -11.21
N VAL A 13 -15.04 4.95 -10.97
CA VAL A 13 -13.64 4.58 -10.66
C VAL A 13 -12.85 4.59 -11.98
N PRO A 14 -11.90 5.53 -12.18
CA PRO A 14 -11.14 5.57 -13.42
C PRO A 14 -10.44 4.23 -13.64
N ARG A 15 -10.68 3.59 -14.80
CA ARG A 15 -10.10 2.26 -15.13
C ARG A 15 -8.57 2.23 -15.15
N THR A 16 -7.92 3.39 -15.07
CA THR A 16 -6.48 3.52 -14.96
C THR A 16 -6.17 4.24 -13.67
N GLY A 17 -6.03 3.48 -12.58
CA GLY A 17 -5.45 3.97 -11.33
C GLY A 17 -3.96 4.24 -11.53
N LYS A 18 -3.63 5.31 -12.24
CA LYS A 18 -2.25 5.74 -12.48
C LYS A 18 -1.62 6.35 -11.23
N HIS A 19 -2.46 6.95 -10.39
CA HIS A 19 -2.07 7.54 -9.14
C HIS A 19 -1.83 6.47 -8.07
N SER A 20 -0.78 6.63 -7.26
CA SER A 20 -0.50 5.80 -6.10
C SER A 20 -0.36 6.64 -4.84
N PHE A 21 -1.32 6.46 -3.93
CA PHE A 21 -1.32 7.04 -2.58
C PHE A 21 -0.60 6.14 -1.56
N LEU A 22 0.17 5.14 -2.01
CA LEU A 22 0.84 4.15 -1.15
C LEU A 22 -0.14 3.42 -0.22
N ARG A 23 -1.31 3.03 -0.77
CA ARG A 23 -2.41 2.43 -0.02
C ARG A 23 -1.99 1.11 0.67
N PRO A 24 -2.57 0.79 1.84
CA PRO A 24 -2.07 -0.28 2.70
C PRO A 24 -2.58 -1.68 2.33
N GLU A 25 -3.67 -1.82 1.57
CA GLU A 25 -4.48 -3.05 1.50
C GLU A 25 -3.67 -4.25 0.98
N THR A 26 -2.74 -3.99 0.05
CA THR A 26 -1.84 -5.04 -0.45
C THR A 26 -0.86 -5.46 0.64
N THR A 27 -0.18 -4.52 1.30
CA THR A 27 0.79 -4.84 2.37
C THR A 27 0.13 -5.51 3.58
N GLU A 28 -1.10 -5.12 3.90
CA GLU A 28 -1.93 -5.76 4.92
C GLU A 28 -2.24 -7.21 4.55
N SER A 29 -2.69 -7.45 3.32
CA SER A 29 -2.98 -8.79 2.83
C SER A 29 -1.75 -9.69 2.87
N LEU A 30 -0.58 -9.18 2.45
CA LEU A 30 0.68 -9.93 2.53
C LEU A 30 1.05 -10.28 3.98
N PHE A 31 0.85 -9.36 4.92
CA PHE A 31 1.07 -9.62 6.34
C PHE A 31 0.18 -10.77 6.84
N TYR A 32 -1.13 -10.71 6.62
CA TYR A 32 -2.04 -11.78 7.06
C TYR A 32 -1.74 -13.12 6.38
N LEU A 33 -1.53 -13.12 5.06
CA LEU A 33 -1.20 -14.33 4.31
C LEU A 33 0.09 -14.97 4.82
N TYR A 34 1.12 -14.17 5.12
CA TYR A 34 2.34 -14.67 5.73
C TYR A 34 2.08 -15.28 7.12
N ARG A 35 1.33 -14.59 7.98
CA ARG A 35 1.03 -15.09 9.34
C ARG A 35 0.21 -16.39 9.34
N LEU A 36 -0.68 -16.57 8.36
CA LEU A 36 -1.54 -17.75 8.27
C LEU A 36 -0.84 -18.95 7.62
N THR A 37 0.08 -18.72 6.68
CA THR A 37 0.63 -19.79 5.84
C THR A 37 2.11 -20.06 6.05
N GLY A 38 2.87 -19.08 6.57
CA GLY A 38 4.33 -19.14 6.68
C GLY A 38 5.08 -19.08 5.34
N ASP A 39 4.41 -18.83 4.21
CA ASP A 39 5.04 -18.83 2.89
C ASP A 39 5.88 -17.56 2.66
N GLU A 40 7.20 -17.75 2.51
CA GLU A 40 8.16 -16.65 2.35
C GLU A 40 7.96 -15.82 1.08
N LYS A 41 7.19 -16.28 0.09
CA LYS A 41 6.87 -15.45 -1.10
C LYS A 41 6.20 -14.12 -0.73
N TYR A 42 5.41 -14.10 0.35
CA TYR A 42 4.72 -12.89 0.80
C TYR A 42 5.70 -11.84 1.32
N ARG A 43 6.78 -12.26 1.98
CA ARG A 43 7.90 -11.39 2.37
C ARG A 43 8.68 -10.90 1.17
N GLN A 44 8.94 -11.75 0.18
CA GLN A 44 9.61 -11.35 -1.06
C GLN A 44 8.82 -10.27 -1.82
N TRP A 45 7.49 -10.42 -1.92
CA TRP A 45 6.64 -9.40 -2.52
C TRP A 45 6.60 -8.11 -1.68
N GLY A 46 6.56 -8.22 -0.34
CA GLY A 46 6.66 -7.07 0.55
C GLY A 46 7.96 -6.29 0.38
N GLU A 47 9.08 -6.99 0.19
CA GLU A 47 10.38 -6.37 -0.10
C GLU A 47 10.36 -5.61 -1.43
N GLN A 48 9.79 -6.21 -2.47
CA GLN A 48 9.66 -5.56 -3.79
C GLN A 48 8.83 -4.28 -3.69
N ILE A 49 7.72 -4.31 -2.95
CA ILE A 49 6.89 -3.13 -2.69
C ILE A 49 7.70 -2.05 -1.96
N PHE A 50 8.40 -2.40 -0.88
CA PHE A 50 9.18 -1.43 -0.12
C PHE A 50 10.31 -0.80 -0.95
N ARG A 51 11.02 -1.60 -1.76
CA ARG A 51 12.04 -1.09 -2.69
C ARG A 51 11.44 -0.16 -3.75
N ALA A 52 10.24 -0.46 -4.26
CA ALA A 52 9.54 0.41 -5.19
C ALA A 52 9.17 1.75 -4.52
N ILE A 53 8.66 1.74 -3.29
CA ILE A 53 8.37 2.95 -2.50
C ILE A 53 9.64 3.80 -2.33
N LEU A 54 10.76 3.18 -1.92
CA LEU A 54 12.03 3.89 -1.74
C LEU A 54 12.53 4.52 -3.04
N LYS A 55 12.37 3.83 -4.18
CA LYS A 55 12.84 4.30 -5.48
C LYS A 55 11.95 5.38 -6.08
N HIS A 56 10.64 5.26 -5.90
CA HIS A 56 9.66 6.03 -6.68
C HIS A 56 8.86 7.05 -5.86
N ALA A 57 8.83 6.95 -4.53
CA ALA A 57 8.03 7.82 -3.67
C ALA A 57 8.86 8.57 -2.61
N LYS A 58 10.15 8.24 -2.43
CA LYS A 58 11.03 8.94 -1.49
C LYS A 58 11.34 10.37 -1.96
N VAL A 59 11.33 11.30 -1.01
CA VAL A 59 11.75 12.70 -1.12
C VAL A 59 12.66 13.05 0.06
N ASP A 60 13.30 14.23 0.04
CA ASP A 60 14.23 14.63 1.11
C ASP A 60 13.57 14.66 2.50
N GLY A 61 12.30 15.05 2.56
CA GLY A 61 11.51 15.14 3.80
C GLY A 61 10.78 13.85 4.22
N GLY A 62 10.91 12.74 3.47
CA GLY A 62 10.18 11.50 3.75
C GLY A 62 9.66 10.80 2.50
N PHE A 63 8.34 10.67 2.39
CA PHE A 63 7.66 10.00 1.29
C PHE A 63 6.50 10.85 0.77
N SER A 64 6.11 10.62 -0.47
CA SER A 64 5.07 11.39 -1.15
C SER A 64 4.26 10.48 -2.09
N SER A 65 3.01 10.84 -2.32
CA SER A 65 2.15 10.19 -3.33
C SER A 65 2.72 10.34 -4.74
N VAL A 66 2.42 9.38 -5.62
CA VAL A 66 2.90 9.36 -7.01
C VAL A 66 1.73 9.63 -7.95
N GLU A 67 1.87 10.61 -8.84
CA GLU A 67 0.81 11.02 -9.76
C GLU A 67 0.53 9.99 -10.87
N ASP A 68 1.60 9.48 -11.49
CA ASP A 68 1.53 8.44 -12.52
C ASP A 68 2.64 7.41 -12.33
N VAL A 69 2.26 6.20 -11.94
CA VAL A 69 3.16 5.05 -11.77
C VAL A 69 3.72 4.50 -13.09
N ASN A 70 3.14 4.87 -14.23
CA ASN A 70 3.60 4.43 -15.54
C ASN A 70 4.71 5.33 -16.12
N GLN A 71 4.97 6.48 -15.49
CA GLN A 71 5.99 7.44 -15.93
C GLN A 71 7.27 7.32 -15.10
N ILE A 72 8.43 7.25 -15.77
CA ILE A 72 9.75 7.27 -15.15
C ILE A 72 10.57 8.44 -15.74
N PRO A 73 11.15 9.34 -14.93
CA PRO A 73 11.04 9.42 -13.47
C PRO A 73 9.59 9.72 -13.01
N THR A 74 9.23 9.22 -11.83
CA THR A 74 7.88 9.40 -11.30
C THR A 74 7.63 10.85 -10.91
N VAL A 75 6.44 11.35 -11.25
CA VAL A 75 5.95 12.66 -10.79
C VAL A 75 5.36 12.49 -9.40
N LYS A 76 5.83 13.31 -8.45
CA LYS A 76 5.46 13.25 -7.04
C LYS A 76 4.51 14.39 -6.71
N VAL A 77 3.54 14.11 -5.85
CA VAL A 77 2.59 15.11 -5.34
C VAL A 77 2.95 15.39 -3.90
N ASP A 78 3.08 16.65 -3.51
CA ASP A 78 3.46 17.06 -2.14
C ASP A 78 2.34 16.79 -1.13
N GLU A 79 2.08 15.50 -0.92
CA GLU A 79 1.04 14.94 -0.07
C GLU A 79 1.53 13.59 0.42
N LEU A 80 1.40 13.36 1.73
CA LEU A 80 1.56 12.06 2.35
C LEU A 80 0.35 11.78 3.21
N GLN A 81 -0.39 10.74 2.86
CA GLN A 81 -1.57 10.34 3.61
C GLN A 81 -1.16 9.73 4.95
N SER A 82 -1.86 10.07 6.04
CA SER A 82 -1.52 9.62 7.40
C SER A 82 -1.51 8.10 7.56
N PHE A 83 -2.40 7.39 6.84
CA PHE A 83 -2.45 5.93 6.84
C PHE A 83 -1.15 5.29 6.31
N VAL A 84 -0.33 5.99 5.52
CA VAL A 84 0.92 5.41 5.00
C VAL A 84 1.86 5.07 6.16
N MET A 85 1.95 5.96 7.15
CA MET A 85 2.75 5.74 8.35
C MET A 85 2.07 4.75 9.31
N ALA A 86 0.75 4.90 9.52
CA ALA A 86 0.01 4.11 10.49
C ALA A 86 -0.28 2.66 10.03
N GLU A 87 -0.30 2.41 8.73
CA GLU A 87 -0.75 1.16 8.13
C GLU A 87 0.30 0.60 7.18
N THR A 88 0.59 1.25 6.05
CA THR A 88 1.47 0.69 5.01
C THR A 88 2.85 0.31 5.56
N PHE A 89 3.51 1.24 6.27
CA PHE A 89 4.81 0.95 6.88
C PHE A 89 4.71 0.08 8.13
N LYS A 90 3.61 0.15 8.89
CA LYS A 90 3.37 -0.77 10.01
C LYS A 90 3.27 -2.21 9.53
N TYR A 91 2.51 -2.49 8.47
CA TYR A 91 2.37 -3.84 7.93
C TYR A 91 3.65 -4.34 7.28
N LEU A 92 4.38 -3.49 6.55
CA LEU A 92 5.71 -3.86 6.05
C LEU A 92 6.67 -4.18 7.20
N PHE A 93 6.68 -3.40 8.28
CA PHE A 93 7.48 -3.71 9.46
C PHE A 93 7.07 -5.04 10.12
N LEU A 94 5.77 -5.27 10.33
CA LEU A 94 5.25 -6.49 10.97
C LEU A 94 5.46 -7.74 10.12
N LEU A 95 5.46 -7.62 8.79
CA LEU A 95 5.72 -8.71 7.85
C LEU A 95 7.13 -9.31 8.03
N PHE A 96 8.12 -8.49 8.34
CA PHE A 96 9.50 -8.93 8.62
C PHE A 96 9.79 -9.10 10.12
N SER A 97 8.83 -8.81 10.99
CA SER A 97 8.98 -9.00 12.43
C SER A 97 8.72 -10.45 12.84
N PRO A 98 9.26 -10.90 13.99
CA PRO A 98 8.91 -12.18 14.60
C PRO A 98 7.40 -12.30 14.87
N VAL A 99 6.90 -13.54 14.93
CA VAL A 99 5.46 -13.82 15.07
C VAL A 99 4.95 -13.28 16.41
N GLU A 100 5.77 -13.39 17.44
CA GLU A 100 5.50 -13.01 18.83
C GLU A 100 5.34 -11.49 19.01
N LYS A 101 5.76 -10.68 18.04
CA LYS A 101 5.64 -9.22 18.10
C LYS A 101 4.18 -8.76 18.11
N LEU A 102 3.30 -9.52 17.46
CA LEU A 102 1.87 -9.28 17.39
C LEU A 102 1.17 -10.63 17.24
N ASP A 103 0.52 -11.07 18.32
CA ASP A 103 -0.29 -12.28 18.31
C ASP A 103 -1.69 -11.99 17.76
N LEU A 104 -2.06 -12.64 16.65
CA LEU A 104 -3.37 -12.45 16.04
C LEU A 104 -4.50 -13.15 16.81
N GLY A 105 -4.18 -14.10 17.70
CA GLY A 105 -5.16 -14.81 18.52
C GLY A 105 -5.53 -14.10 19.82
N SER A 106 -4.83 -13.02 20.18
CA SER A 106 -5.03 -12.30 21.44
C SER A 106 -6.01 -11.12 21.37
N PHE A 107 -6.73 -10.98 20.25
CA PHE A 107 -7.67 -9.88 19.98
C PHE A 107 -9.12 -10.34 20.04
#